data_AF-U9TBR0-F1
#
_entry.id   AF-U9TBR0-F1
#
_cell.length_a   1.000
_cell.length_b   1.000
_cell.length_c   1.000
_cell.angle_alpha   90.00
_cell.angle_beta   90.00
_cell.angle_gamma   90.00
#
_symmetry.space_group_name_H-M   'P 1'
#
loop_
_entity.id
_entity.type
_entity.pdbx_description
1 polymer ?
#
loop_
_entity_poly.entity_id
_entity_poly.type
_entity_poly.pdbx_seq_one_letter_code
_entity_poly.pdbx_strand_id
1 'polypeptide(L)'
;FFRLEPDRTLATKRLAGRKVNKERISIALCANADGSHKLKPLIIGKFEKPRCFKNIKIQFMPMTYHNNAKAWMITSLFQEWIWEFDHQVGLKHQGQRVLLLLDNCSSHKLDGLTLRYTDVYFLPPNTTSKIQPMDAGVIMSFKRHYRRSHVRLLLRYVEVDNRAEDLRMDILQAIRFIIQAWGELNPEVVRNC
;
A
#
# COMPACT_ATOMS: atom_id res chain seq x y z
N PHE A 1 0.11 4.79 8.96
CA PHE A 1 -0.01 4.15 10.28
C PHE A 1 -1.10 3.11 10.17
N PHE A 2 -0.81 1.85 10.48
CA PHE A 2 -1.78 0.79 10.25
C PHE A 2 -2.73 0.62 11.44
N ARG A 3 -2.27 0.90 12.68
CA ARG A 3 -3.09 0.91 13.90
C ARG A 3 -3.78 2.24 14.19
N LEU A 4 -3.96 3.10 13.19
CA LEU A 4 -4.57 4.41 13.44
C LEU A 4 -6.07 4.22 13.66
N GLU A 5 -6.52 4.40 14.90
CA GLU A 5 -7.94 4.50 15.26
C GLU A 5 -8.59 5.73 14.63
N PRO A 6 -9.91 5.73 14.42
CA PRO A 6 -10.66 6.93 14.06
C PRO A 6 -10.37 8.05 15.08
N ASP A 7 -10.01 9.24 14.58
CA ASP A 7 -9.76 10.43 15.41
C ASP A 7 -11.05 11.22 15.71
N ARG A 8 -12.19 10.69 15.28
CA ARG A 8 -13.54 11.23 15.47
C ARG A 8 -14.49 10.09 15.85
N THR A 9 -15.30 10.31 16.88
CA THR A 9 -16.44 9.44 17.21
C THR A 9 -17.67 9.90 16.42
N LEU A 10 -18.85 9.33 16.69
CA LEU A 10 -20.13 9.88 16.21
C LEU A 10 -20.40 11.31 16.72
N ALA A 11 -19.61 11.80 17.69
CA ALA A 11 -19.65 13.19 18.14
C ALA A 11 -18.79 14.09 17.24
N THR A 12 -19.26 15.32 17.01
CA THR A 12 -18.64 16.35 16.16
C THR A 12 -17.29 16.90 16.68
N LYS A 13 -16.82 16.45 17.86
CA LYS A 13 -15.58 16.92 18.48
C LYS A 13 -14.46 15.87 18.37
N ARG A 14 -13.27 16.33 18.01
CA ARG A 14 -12.03 15.53 18.00
C ARG A 14 -11.67 15.14 19.44
N LEU A 15 -11.40 13.86 19.68
CA LEU A 15 -10.96 13.40 20.99
C LEU A 15 -9.54 13.92 21.28
N ALA A 16 -9.40 14.81 22.26
CA ALA A 16 -8.11 15.33 22.69
C ALA A 16 -7.39 14.32 23.62
N GLY A 17 -6.06 14.21 23.52
CA GLY A 17 -5.23 13.52 24.51
C GLY A 17 -4.92 12.02 24.29
N ARG A 18 -5.44 11.35 23.25
CA ARG A 18 -5.02 9.95 22.97
C ARG A 18 -3.64 9.88 22.30
N LYS A 19 -2.71 9.12 22.91
CA LYS A 19 -1.38 8.84 22.33
C LYS A 19 -1.54 7.96 21.09
N VAL A 20 -1.37 8.57 19.92
CA VAL A 20 -1.47 7.87 18.63
C VAL A 20 -0.39 6.80 18.51
N ASN A 21 -0.78 5.57 18.18
CA ASN A 21 0.20 4.52 17.84
C ASN A 21 0.90 4.91 16.53
N LYS A 22 2.20 5.20 16.64
CA LYS A 22 3.03 5.66 15.52
C LYS A 22 3.69 4.53 14.72
N GLU A 23 3.27 3.27 14.89
CA GLU A 23 3.74 2.18 14.05
C GLU A 23 3.31 2.38 12.60
N ARG A 24 4.30 2.36 11.71
CA ARG A 24 4.16 2.64 10.28
C ARG A 24 4.57 1.42 9.48
N ILE A 25 3.86 1.27 8.37
CA ILE A 25 4.26 0.48 7.22
C ILE A 25 4.06 1.39 6.01
N SER A 26 4.88 1.22 4.98
CA SER A 26 4.68 1.84 3.68
C SER A 26 4.10 0.83 2.71
N ILE A 27 3.26 1.31 1.80
CA ILE A 27 2.59 0.48 0.79
C ILE A 27 2.78 1.18 -0.54
N ALA A 28 3.40 0.52 -1.49
CA ALA A 28 3.43 0.94 -2.89
C ALA A 28 2.36 0.14 -3.65
N LEU A 29 1.54 0.87 -4.39
CA LEU A 29 0.43 0.37 -5.18
C LEU A 29 0.66 0.78 -6.63
N CYS A 30 0.27 -0.07 -7.57
CA CYS A 30 0.42 0.19 -8.99
C CYS A 30 -0.68 -0.54 -9.76
N ALA A 31 -1.30 0.15 -10.71
CA ALA A 31 -2.34 -0.37 -11.58
C ALA A 31 -2.16 0.20 -12.99
N ASN A 32 -2.71 -0.47 -13.99
CA ASN A 32 -2.79 0.09 -15.34
C ASN A 32 -3.95 1.10 -15.45
N ALA A 33 -3.92 1.91 -16.52
CA ALA A 33 -4.81 3.06 -16.67
C ALA A 33 -6.31 2.70 -16.68
N ASP A 34 -6.68 1.52 -17.18
CA ASP A 34 -8.08 1.08 -17.23
C ASP A 34 -8.54 0.35 -15.94
N GLY A 35 -7.64 0.15 -14.98
CA GLY A 35 -7.89 -0.59 -13.74
C GLY A 35 -8.09 -2.10 -13.89
N SER A 36 -7.97 -2.67 -15.10
CA SER A 36 -8.15 -4.11 -15.35
C SER A 36 -7.03 -4.95 -14.75
N HIS A 37 -5.88 -4.34 -14.51
CA HIS A 37 -4.74 -4.98 -13.88
C HIS A 37 -4.17 -4.16 -12.73
N LYS A 38 -4.07 -4.82 -11.58
CA LYS A 38 -3.46 -4.30 -10.37
C LYS A 38 -2.26 -5.17 -10.01
N LEU A 39 -1.09 -4.56 -9.78
CA LEU A 39 0.06 -5.28 -9.25
C LEU A 39 -0.18 -5.66 -7.79
N LYS A 40 0.53 -6.70 -7.34
CA LYS A 40 0.57 -7.05 -5.91
C LYS A 40 1.12 -5.85 -5.12
N PRO A 41 0.50 -5.46 -3.99
CA PRO A 41 1.03 -4.39 -3.16
C PRO A 41 2.42 -4.74 -2.65
N LEU A 42 3.35 -3.78 -2.73
CA LEU A 42 4.63 -3.87 -2.06
C LEU A 42 4.49 -3.25 -0.67
N ILE A 43 4.69 -4.04 0.37
CA ILE A 43 4.56 -3.65 1.78
C ILE A 43 5.95 -3.59 2.40
N ILE A 44 6.28 -2.46 3.03
CA ILE A 44 7.55 -2.27 3.74
C ILE A 44 7.26 -2.10 5.23
N GLY A 45 7.72 -3.08 6.02
CA GLY A 45 7.65 -3.06 7.47
C GLY A 45 8.98 -2.72 8.14
N LYS A 46 8.96 -2.64 9.47
CA LYS A 46 10.17 -2.38 10.26
C LYS A 46 11.05 -3.62 10.40
N PHE A 47 10.43 -4.76 10.68
CA PHE A 47 11.10 -6.02 10.98
C PHE A 47 10.97 -6.97 9.80
N GLU A 48 12.04 -7.71 9.50
CA GLU A 48 12.04 -8.74 8.46
C GLU A 48 11.06 -9.86 8.78
N LYS A 49 11.11 -10.38 10.02
CA LYS A 49 10.25 -11.47 10.50
C LYS A 49 9.53 -11.07 11.80
N PRO A 50 8.45 -10.26 11.72
CA PRO A 50 7.57 -10.00 12.84
C PRO A 50 7.10 -11.30 13.50
N ARG A 51 6.91 -11.29 14.84
CA ARG A 51 6.50 -12.49 15.58
C ARG A 51 5.22 -13.14 15.04
N CYS A 52 4.27 -12.34 14.56
CA CYS A 52 3.02 -12.81 13.97
C CYS A 52 3.19 -13.53 12.62
N PHE A 53 4.39 -13.54 12.02
CA PHE A 53 4.66 -14.32 10.80
C PHE A 53 5.10 -15.76 11.12
N LYS A 54 5.31 -16.10 12.40
CA LYS A 54 5.68 -17.46 12.80
C LYS A 54 4.62 -18.44 12.29
N ASN A 55 5.06 -19.49 11.61
CA ASN A 55 4.23 -20.53 10.99
C ASN A 55 3.29 -20.04 9.88
N ILE A 56 3.49 -18.83 9.35
CA ILE A 56 2.74 -18.29 8.22
C ILE A 56 3.64 -18.28 6.98
N LYS A 57 3.15 -18.85 5.88
CA LYS A 57 3.84 -18.80 4.60
C LYS A 57 3.55 -17.48 3.87
N ILE A 58 4.17 -16.41 4.36
CA ILE A 58 3.96 -15.02 3.89
C ILE A 58 4.22 -14.87 2.39
N GLN A 59 5.18 -15.61 1.85
CA GLN A 59 5.54 -15.59 0.43
C GLN A 59 4.42 -16.03 -0.52
N PHE A 60 3.41 -16.76 -0.02
CA PHE A 60 2.25 -17.17 -0.83
C PHE A 60 1.08 -16.19 -0.74
N MET A 61 1.18 -15.14 0.07
CA MET A 61 0.18 -14.07 0.07
C MET A 61 0.28 -13.22 -1.21
N PRO A 62 -0.83 -12.65 -1.71
CA PRO A 62 -0.84 -11.80 -2.90
C PRO A 62 -0.28 -10.39 -2.63
N MET A 63 0.92 -10.32 -2.06
CA MET A 63 1.69 -9.11 -1.76
C MET A 63 3.18 -9.43 -1.76
N THR A 64 4.02 -8.41 -1.86
CA THR A 64 5.47 -8.52 -1.62
C THR A 64 5.80 -7.82 -0.30
N TYR A 65 6.66 -8.42 0.53
CA TYR A 65 7.05 -7.84 1.81
C TYR A 65 8.56 -7.60 1.88
N HIS A 66 8.94 -6.36 2.18
CA HIS A 66 10.32 -5.99 2.50
C HIS A 66 10.37 -5.30 3.87
N ASN A 67 11.58 -5.08 4.36
CA ASN A 67 11.78 -4.37 5.61
C ASN A 67 12.97 -3.42 5.56
N ASN A 68 12.87 -2.37 6.36
CA ASN A 68 14.01 -1.59 6.82
C ASN A 68 13.63 -0.88 8.11
N ALA A 69 14.62 -0.39 8.87
CA ALA A 69 14.39 0.20 10.20
C ALA A 69 13.39 1.37 10.21
N LYS A 70 13.25 2.09 9.09
CA LYS A 70 12.34 3.24 8.93
C LYS A 70 10.96 2.85 8.38
N ALA A 71 10.82 1.63 7.85
CA ALA A 71 9.64 1.13 7.15
C ALA A 71 9.20 2.00 5.95
N TRP A 72 10.15 2.63 5.24
CA TRP A 72 9.89 3.52 4.10
C TRP A 72 10.50 3.00 2.80
N MET A 73 10.09 3.57 1.67
CA MET A 73 10.75 3.31 0.38
C MET A 73 12.20 3.83 0.43
N ILE A 74 13.15 3.02 -0.03
CA ILE A 74 14.54 3.41 -0.22
C ILE A 74 14.95 3.09 -1.66
N THR A 75 15.98 3.76 -2.18
CA THR A 75 16.39 3.61 -3.57
C THR A 75 16.68 2.16 -3.96
N SER A 76 17.39 1.39 -3.14
CA SER A 76 17.69 0.00 -3.46
C SER A 76 16.42 -0.87 -3.58
N LEU A 77 15.44 -0.68 -2.69
CA LEU A 77 14.16 -1.40 -2.77
C LEU A 77 13.34 -0.99 -3.99
N PHE A 78 13.36 0.30 -4.34
CA PHE A 78 12.70 0.77 -5.56
C PHE A 78 13.36 0.19 -6.81
N GLN A 79 14.70 0.16 -6.85
CA GLN A 79 15.48 -0.40 -7.96
C GLN A 79 15.23 -1.91 -8.12
N GLU A 80 15.18 -2.66 -7.02
CA GLU A 80 14.81 -4.08 -7.03
C GLU A 80 13.37 -4.27 -7.56
N TRP A 81 12.43 -3.48 -7.06
CA TRP A 81 11.03 -3.55 -7.48
C TRP A 81 10.84 -3.23 -8.96
N ILE A 82 11.49 -2.17 -9.48
CA ILE A 82 11.30 -1.77 -10.88
C ILE A 82 12.02 -2.71 -11.85
N TRP A 83 13.14 -3.30 -11.43
CA TRP A 83 13.81 -4.33 -12.22
C TRP A 83 12.94 -5.59 -12.35
N GLU A 84 12.32 -6.04 -11.25
CA GLU A 84 11.37 -7.15 -11.30
C GLU A 84 10.12 -6.79 -12.12
N PHE A 85 9.60 -5.56 -11.97
CA PHE A 85 8.49 -5.08 -12.77
C PHE A 85 8.79 -5.16 -14.27
N ASP A 86 9.97 -4.69 -14.71
CA ASP A 86 10.38 -4.74 -16.11
C ASP A 86 10.41 -6.17 -16.66
N HIS A 87 10.96 -7.11 -15.88
CA HIS A 87 10.95 -8.52 -16.24
C HIS A 87 9.52 -9.08 -16.37
N GLN A 88 8.64 -8.77 -15.42
CA GLN A 88 7.24 -9.20 -15.45
C GLN A 88 6.46 -8.61 -16.63
N VAL A 89 6.73 -7.36 -17.01
CA VAL A 89 6.15 -6.74 -18.22
C VAL A 89 6.55 -7.52 -19.46
N GLY A 90 7.85 -7.82 -19.61
CA GLY A 90 8.36 -8.58 -20.76
C GLY A 90 7.67 -9.94 -20.92
N LEU A 91 7.47 -10.66 -19.81
CA LEU A 91 6.74 -11.93 -19.80
C LEU A 91 5.26 -11.77 -20.14
N LYS A 92 4.58 -10.81 -19.49
CA LYS A 92 3.13 -10.65 -19.60
C LYS A 92 2.69 -10.09 -20.95
N HIS A 93 3.48 -9.18 -21.52
CA HIS A 93 3.17 -8.45 -22.74
C HIS A 93 3.98 -8.93 -23.94
N GLN A 94 4.57 -10.13 -23.87
CA GLN A 94 5.31 -10.76 -24.98
C GLN A 94 6.39 -9.84 -25.55
N GLY A 95 7.11 -9.14 -24.68
CA GLY A 95 8.16 -8.19 -25.04
C GLY A 95 7.68 -6.80 -25.49
N GLN A 96 6.37 -6.53 -25.51
CA GLN A 96 5.87 -5.18 -25.75
C GLN A 96 6.19 -4.27 -24.56
N ARG A 97 6.58 -3.03 -24.87
CA ARG A 97 6.93 -2.03 -23.86
C ARG A 97 5.69 -1.41 -23.24
N VAL A 98 5.81 -0.99 -21.98
CA VAL A 98 4.79 -0.21 -21.27
C VAL A 98 5.38 1.10 -20.75
N LEU A 99 4.53 2.10 -20.60
CA LEU A 99 4.86 3.35 -19.91
C LEU A 99 4.44 3.26 -18.44
N LEU A 100 5.40 3.46 -17.53
CA LEU A 100 5.18 3.58 -16.10
C LEU A 100 5.27 5.05 -15.68
N LEU A 101 4.16 5.59 -15.17
CA LEU A 101 4.10 6.93 -14.61
C LEU A 101 4.41 6.90 -13.11
N LEU A 102 5.39 7.70 -12.68
CA LEU A 102 5.80 7.81 -11.27
C LEU A 102 5.76 9.26 -10.80
N ASP A 103 5.50 9.45 -9.50
CA ASP A 103 5.72 10.74 -8.86
C ASP A 103 7.22 11.01 -8.68
N ASN A 104 7.57 12.29 -8.55
CA ASN A 104 8.94 12.72 -8.33
C ASN A 104 9.32 12.59 -6.84
N CYS A 105 9.62 11.36 -6.43
CA CYS A 105 10.09 11.02 -5.09
C CYS A 105 11.60 10.79 -5.08
N SER A 106 12.31 11.26 -4.03
CA SER A 106 13.77 11.16 -3.94
C SER A 106 14.31 9.73 -3.94
N SER A 107 13.49 8.74 -3.59
CA SER A 107 13.86 7.32 -3.64
C SER A 107 13.73 6.71 -5.04
N HIS A 108 12.98 7.34 -5.96
CA HIS A 108 12.71 6.80 -7.29
C HIS A 108 13.85 7.10 -8.26
N LYS A 109 15.03 6.52 -8.01
CA LYS A 109 16.21 6.69 -8.85
C LYS A 109 16.42 5.47 -9.75
N LEU A 110 16.76 5.75 -11.01
CA LEU A 110 17.08 4.73 -12.02
C LEU A 110 18.58 4.61 -12.30
N ASP A 111 19.41 5.28 -11.49
CA ASP A 111 20.86 5.32 -11.69
C ASP A 111 21.43 3.89 -11.77
N GLY A 112 22.11 3.58 -12.88
CA GLY A 112 22.71 2.27 -13.12
C GLY A 112 21.74 1.16 -13.54
N LEU A 113 20.47 1.47 -13.83
CA LEU A 113 19.49 0.52 -14.34
C LEU A 113 19.22 0.73 -15.84
N THR A 114 19.18 -0.39 -16.58
CA THR A 114 18.72 -0.43 -17.97
C THR A 114 17.47 -1.30 -18.04
N LEU A 115 16.31 -0.68 -18.26
CA LEU A 115 15.03 -1.36 -18.42
C LEU A 115 14.79 -1.69 -19.89
N ARG A 116 14.33 -2.91 -20.18
CA ARG A 116 14.13 -3.38 -21.56
C ARG A 116 12.70 -3.18 -22.04
N TYR A 117 11.73 -3.30 -21.15
CA TYR A 117 10.30 -3.37 -21.46
C TYR A 117 9.49 -2.25 -20.80
N THR A 118 10.14 -1.38 -20.04
CA THR A 118 9.48 -0.31 -19.29
C THR A 118 10.11 1.03 -19.61
N ASP A 119 9.30 1.94 -20.14
CA ASP A 119 9.60 3.36 -20.20
C ASP A 119 9.10 4.02 -18.90
N VAL A 120 9.96 4.76 -18.22
CA VAL A 120 9.60 5.44 -16.96
C VAL A 120 9.48 6.92 -17.21
N TYR A 121 8.33 7.49 -16.85
CA TYR A 121 8.11 8.93 -16.90
C TYR A 121 7.79 9.47 -15.51
N PHE A 122 8.65 10.40 -15.05
CA PHE A 122 8.43 11.12 -13.80
C PHE A 122 7.53 12.32 -14.05
N LEU A 123 6.43 12.37 -13.31
CA LEU A 123 5.51 13.49 -13.35
C LEU A 123 6.22 14.76 -12.83
N PRO A 124 5.88 15.95 -13.36
CA PRO A 124 6.50 17.19 -12.92
C PRO A 124 6.36 17.40 -11.40
N PRO A 125 7.34 18.04 -10.75
CA PRO A 125 7.24 18.37 -9.32
C PRO A 125 5.94 19.10 -8.98
N ASN A 126 5.39 18.86 -7.79
CA ASN A 126 4.19 19.53 -7.26
C ASN A 126 2.89 19.32 -8.07
N THR A 127 2.82 18.29 -8.92
CA THR A 127 1.60 17.96 -9.68
C THR A 127 0.83 16.76 -9.11
N THR A 128 1.31 16.15 -8.04
CA THR A 128 0.78 14.92 -7.43
C THR A 128 -0.73 14.94 -7.22
N SER A 129 -1.28 16.02 -6.64
CA SER A 129 -2.72 16.13 -6.37
C SER A 129 -3.59 16.38 -7.61
N LYS A 130 -2.98 16.74 -8.75
CA LYS A 130 -3.69 17.15 -9.96
C LYS A 130 -3.66 16.10 -11.07
N ILE A 131 -2.53 15.44 -11.26
CA ILE A 131 -2.32 14.59 -12.44
C ILE A 131 -1.90 13.16 -12.11
N GLN A 132 -1.53 12.87 -10.85
CA GLN A 132 -1.08 11.53 -10.47
C GLN A 132 -2.32 10.71 -10.08
N PRO A 133 -2.74 9.69 -10.87
CA PRO A 133 -4.03 9.04 -10.69
C PRO A 133 -4.16 8.30 -9.34
N MET A 134 -3.03 7.80 -8.82
CA MET A 134 -3.03 7.12 -7.53
C MET A 134 -3.42 8.07 -6.38
N ASP A 135 -2.93 9.31 -6.42
CA ASP A 135 -3.17 10.36 -5.45
C ASP A 135 -4.48 11.12 -5.71
N ALA A 136 -4.96 11.15 -6.96
CA ALA A 136 -6.22 11.76 -7.35
C ALA A 136 -7.46 11.05 -6.76
N GLY A 137 -7.40 9.73 -6.50
CA GLY A 137 -8.54 9.03 -5.90
C GLY A 137 -8.31 7.57 -5.50
N VAL A 138 -7.41 6.84 -6.18
CA VAL A 138 -7.20 5.40 -5.92
C VAL A 138 -6.71 5.15 -4.49
N ILE A 139 -5.70 5.88 -4.02
CA ILE A 139 -5.16 5.75 -2.65
C ILE A 139 -6.21 6.14 -1.61
N MET A 140 -7.03 7.14 -1.90
CA MET A 140 -8.13 7.54 -1.01
C MET A 140 -9.17 6.41 -0.88
N SER A 141 -9.60 5.84 -2.01
CA SER A 141 -10.53 4.71 -2.04
C SER A 141 -9.95 3.49 -1.31
N PHE A 142 -8.69 3.12 -1.60
CA PHE A 142 -7.97 2.06 -0.91
C PHE A 142 -7.96 2.28 0.62
N LYS A 143 -7.62 3.49 1.08
CA LYS A 143 -7.63 3.84 2.52
C LYS A 143 -9.04 3.71 3.12
N ARG A 144 -10.09 4.03 2.37
CA ARG A 144 -11.49 3.86 2.80
C ARG A 144 -11.83 2.38 3.00
N HIS A 145 -11.47 1.52 2.06
CA HIS A 145 -11.65 0.06 2.20
C HIS A 145 -10.87 -0.49 3.40
N TYR A 146 -9.61 -0.09 3.56
CA TYR A 146 -8.79 -0.50 4.70
C TYR A 146 -9.44 -0.10 6.04
N ARG A 147 -9.88 1.17 6.16
CA ARG A 147 -10.55 1.67 7.37
C ARG A 147 -11.85 0.92 7.65
N ARG A 148 -12.62 0.58 6.62
CA ARG A 148 -13.84 -0.22 6.76
C ARG A 148 -13.54 -1.58 7.40
N SER A 149 -12.50 -2.27 6.94
CA SER A 149 -12.09 -3.56 7.53
C SER A 149 -11.63 -3.41 8.97
N HIS A 150 -10.90 -2.33 9.29
CA HIS A 150 -10.48 -2.04 10.66
C HIS A 150 -11.68 -1.80 11.59
N VAL A 151 -12.65 -0.98 11.18
CA VAL A 151 -13.88 -0.73 11.96
C VAL A 151 -14.69 -2.02 12.16
N ARG A 152 -14.81 -2.86 11.13
CA ARG A 152 -15.50 -4.15 11.25
C ARG A 152 -14.84 -5.09 12.26
N LEU A 153 -13.51 -5.14 12.30
CA LEU A 153 -12.79 -5.91 13.32
C LEU A 153 -13.05 -5.37 14.72
N LEU A 154 -13.06 -4.05 14.88
CA LEU A 154 -13.34 -3.41 16.16
C LEU A 154 -14.75 -3.73 16.66
N LEU A 155 -15.76 -3.62 15.79
CA LEU A 155 -17.15 -3.94 16.12
C LEU A 155 -17.29 -5.39 16.59
N ARG A 156 -16.75 -6.35 15.82
CA ARG A 156 -16.78 -7.78 16.19
C ARG A 156 -16.11 -8.06 17.54
N TYR A 157 -15.05 -7.31 17.86
CA TYR A 157 -14.35 -7.48 19.12
C TYR A 157 -15.17 -6.97 20.30
N VAL A 158 -15.89 -5.85 20.12
CA VAL A 158 -16.78 -5.27 21.12
C VAL A 158 -18.09 -6.05 21.30
N GLU A 159 -18.61 -6.66 20.22
CA GLU A 159 -19.83 -7.49 20.25
C GLU A 159 -19.71 -8.73 21.14
N VAL A 160 -18.47 -9.17 21.45
CA VAL A 160 -18.19 -10.27 22.38
C VAL A 160 -17.72 -9.76 23.74
N ASP A 161 -18.21 -8.59 24.16
CA ASP A 161 -17.99 -7.93 25.45
C ASP A 161 -16.53 -7.56 25.77
N ASN A 162 -15.63 -7.50 24.78
CA ASN A 162 -14.29 -6.96 24.99
C ASN A 162 -14.27 -5.43 24.86
N ARG A 163 -13.31 -4.79 25.53
CA ARG A 163 -13.10 -3.35 25.37
C ARG A 163 -12.35 -3.07 24.09
N ALA A 164 -12.83 -2.11 23.30
CA ALA A 164 -12.19 -1.63 22.07
C ALA A 164 -10.68 -1.32 22.24
N GLU A 165 -10.31 -0.78 23.40
CA GLU A 165 -8.95 -0.37 23.77
C GLU A 165 -7.96 -1.53 23.89
N ASP A 166 -8.47 -2.74 24.11
CA ASP A 166 -7.66 -3.95 24.30
C ASP A 166 -7.31 -4.61 22.96
N LEU A 167 -7.95 -4.19 21.86
CA LEU A 167 -7.67 -4.73 20.54
C LEU A 167 -6.26 -4.35 20.08
N ARG A 168 -5.36 -5.33 20.06
CA ARG A 168 -4.01 -5.20 19.51
C ARG A 168 -3.93 -5.81 18.11
N MET A 169 -4.19 -5.01 17.08
CA MET A 169 -4.02 -5.47 15.69
C MET A 169 -2.53 -5.63 15.35
N ASP A 170 -2.08 -6.82 14.97
CA ASP A 170 -0.72 -7.03 14.48
C ASP A 170 -0.54 -6.65 12.99
N ILE A 171 0.70 -6.71 12.50
CA ILE A 171 1.01 -6.39 11.10
C ILE A 171 0.46 -7.45 10.13
N LEU A 172 0.30 -8.71 10.56
CA LEU A 172 -0.30 -9.74 9.72
C LEU A 172 -1.76 -9.42 9.42
N GLN A 173 -2.51 -8.99 10.42
CA GLN A 173 -3.89 -8.56 10.24
C GLN A 173 -3.98 -7.30 9.38
N ALA A 174 -3.03 -6.36 9.52
CA ALA A 174 -2.94 -5.21 8.63
C ALA A 174 -2.67 -5.62 7.17
N ILE A 175 -1.76 -6.57 6.93
CA ILE A 175 -1.48 -7.13 5.60
C ILE A 175 -2.73 -7.74 4.98
N ARG A 176 -3.50 -8.51 5.76
CA ARG A 176 -4.79 -9.07 5.30
C ARG A 176 -5.75 -7.98 4.86
N PHE A 177 -5.86 -6.89 5.62
CA PHE A 177 -6.68 -5.74 5.22
C PHE A 177 -6.16 -5.01 3.99
N ILE A 178 -4.84 -4.90 3.81
CA ILE A 178 -4.24 -4.30 2.61
C ILE A 178 -4.60 -5.13 1.38
N ILE A 179 -4.39 -6.44 1.44
CA ILE A 179 -4.73 -7.37 0.36
C ILE A 179 -6.22 -7.26 0.02
N GLN A 180 -7.09 -7.31 1.03
CA GLN A 180 -8.53 -7.21 0.84
C GLN A 180 -8.92 -5.85 0.24
N ALA A 181 -8.44 -4.74 0.81
CA ALA A 181 -8.77 -3.39 0.36
C ALA A 181 -8.31 -3.13 -1.08
N TRP A 182 -7.15 -3.67 -1.45
CA TRP A 182 -6.65 -3.56 -2.80
C TRP A 182 -7.44 -4.43 -3.78
N GLY A 183 -7.83 -5.65 -3.37
CA GLY A 183 -8.69 -6.53 -4.16
C GLY A 183 -10.07 -5.93 -4.43
N GLU A 184 -10.69 -5.33 -3.41
CA GLU A 184 -12.04 -4.73 -3.49
C GLU A 184 -12.12 -3.42 -4.29
N LEU A 185 -10.99 -2.83 -4.67
CA LEU A 185 -10.99 -1.56 -5.40
C LEU A 185 -11.57 -1.75 -6.82
N ASN A 186 -12.71 -1.11 -7.08
CA ASN A 186 -13.40 -1.15 -8.37
C ASN A 186 -12.51 -0.52 -9.47
N PRO A 187 -12.28 -1.19 -10.61
CA PRO A 187 -11.56 -0.63 -11.76
C PRO A 187 -12.05 0.74 -12.24
N GLU A 188 -13.35 1.05 -12.09
CA GLU A 188 -13.91 2.37 -12.39
C GLU A 188 -13.27 3.49 -11.57
N VAL A 189 -12.85 3.21 -10.34
CA VAL A 189 -12.13 4.20 -9.52
C VAL A 189 -10.81 4.57 -10.19
N VAL A 190 -10.11 3.59 -10.79
CA VAL A 190 -8.85 3.85 -11.49
C VAL A 190 -9.10 4.62 -12.79
N ARG A 191 -10.12 4.23 -13.56
CA ARG A 191 -10.49 4.89 -14.83
C ARG A 191 -10.93 6.34 -14.69
N ASN A 192 -11.55 6.67 -13.56
CA ASN A 192 -12.12 7.99 -13.32
C ASN A 192 -11.14 8.95 -12.61
N CYS A 193 -9.89 8.52 -12.36
CA CYS A 193 -8.83 9.33 -11.76
C CYS A 193 -7.94 10.01 -12.81
#